data_AF-K5ZIM0-F1
#
_entry.id   AF-K5ZIM0-F1
#
_cell.length_a   1.000
_cell.length_b   1.000
_cell.length_c   1.000
_cell.angle_alpha   90.00
_cell.angle_beta   90.00
_cell.angle_gamma   90.00
#
_symmetry.space_group_name_H-M   'P 1'
#
loop_
_entity.id
_entity.type
_entity.pdbx_description
1 polymer ?
#
loop_
_entity_poly.entity_id
_entity_poly.type
_entity_poly.pdbx_seq_one_letter_code
_entity_poly.pdbx_strand_id
1 'polypeptide(L)'
;MKKNLLFQLLLTAFLLPVFSCSDDDSMPEINNATTLNMLDVENGATRLGNSDIYINAANNFQTNECLIAEIGPSKGIGKVISPQVGSSLVYQAAVTPGNLYQAFKQEAVKQFPSGKFALALAGDYYQFHVESEIMKEEKRVGAVIRFALINPEADGLPAYDSTIGTVVNGSKNEIVYEFPKGTEFQYDNSLEDIFHISTEGGVLKVSMWVSWIDTRGNYTIFARHNEVFTKVYIKVE
;
A
#
# COMPACT_ATOMS: atom_id res chain seq x y z
N MET A 1 -48.43 26.95 -53.10
CA MET A 1 -48.27 26.09 -54.30
C MET A 1 -46.78 25.88 -54.58
N LYS A 2 -46.41 24.62 -54.86
CA LYS A 2 -45.17 24.14 -55.52
C LYS A 2 -43.82 24.20 -54.77
N LYS A 3 -43.33 22.99 -54.47
CA LYS A 3 -41.92 22.58 -54.33
C LYS A 3 -41.10 22.96 -55.58
N ASN A 4 -39.80 23.18 -55.41
CA ASN A 4 -38.71 22.62 -56.22
C ASN A 4 -37.38 22.96 -55.50
N LEU A 5 -36.73 21.97 -54.89
CA LEU A 5 -35.63 21.18 -55.47
C LEU A 5 -34.49 22.06 -56.00
N LEU A 6 -33.43 22.18 -55.20
CA LEU A 6 -32.07 22.27 -55.72
C LEU A 6 -31.12 21.58 -54.73
N PHE A 7 -30.58 20.50 -55.23
CA PHE A 7 -29.73 19.51 -54.62
C PHE A 7 -28.29 19.99 -54.80
N GLN A 8 -27.58 20.30 -53.72
CA GLN A 8 -26.13 20.49 -53.75
C GLN A 8 -25.51 19.55 -52.72
N LEU A 9 -25.08 18.40 -53.22
CA LEU A 9 -24.29 17.41 -52.52
C LEU A 9 -22.83 17.91 -52.54
N LEU A 10 -22.32 18.43 -51.43
CA LEU A 10 -20.88 18.60 -51.23
C LEU A 10 -20.37 17.38 -50.47
N LEU A 11 -19.71 16.48 -51.18
CA LEU A 11 -19.04 15.31 -50.60
C LEU A 11 -17.61 15.73 -50.22
N THR A 12 -17.41 16.22 -49.01
CA THR A 12 -16.06 16.45 -48.45
C THR A 12 -15.54 15.15 -47.85
N ALA A 13 -14.56 14.54 -48.51
CA ALA A 13 -13.84 13.39 -47.99
C ALA A 13 -13.00 13.82 -46.77
N PHE A 14 -13.44 13.43 -45.58
CA PHE A 14 -12.67 13.58 -44.34
C PHE A 14 -11.66 12.43 -44.28
N LEU A 15 -10.42 12.69 -44.72
CA LEU A 15 -9.30 11.79 -44.47
C LEU A 15 -8.96 11.88 -42.98
N LEU A 16 -9.50 10.95 -42.18
CA LEU A 16 -9.04 10.76 -40.81
C LEU A 16 -7.66 10.10 -40.85
N PRO A 17 -6.62 10.68 -40.21
CA PRO A 17 -5.40 9.93 -39.95
C PRO A 17 -5.74 8.79 -39.00
N VAL A 18 -5.60 7.54 -39.48
CA VAL A 18 -5.51 6.38 -38.62
C VAL A 18 -4.21 6.52 -37.83
N PHE A 19 -4.31 7.00 -36.60
CA PHE A 19 -3.27 6.83 -35.61
C PHE A 19 -3.22 5.33 -35.28
N SER A 20 -2.34 4.62 -35.99
CA SER A 20 -1.83 3.33 -35.55
C SER A 20 -0.94 3.58 -34.34
N CYS A 21 -1.54 3.64 -33.15
CA CYS A 21 -0.80 3.48 -31.89
C CYS A 21 -0.43 2.00 -31.75
N SER A 22 0.62 1.60 -32.48
CA SER A 22 1.36 0.38 -32.17
C SER A 22 2.49 0.77 -31.22
N ASP A 23 2.15 1.05 -29.97
CA ASP A 23 3.14 0.98 -28.90
C ASP A 23 2.69 -0.17 -28.01
N ASP A 24 3.10 -1.37 -28.43
CA ASP A 24 3.14 -2.57 -27.61
C ASP A 24 4.31 -2.43 -26.62
N ASP A 25 4.28 -1.34 -25.84
CA ASP A 25 5.04 -1.21 -24.61
C ASP A 25 4.32 -2.10 -23.60
N SER A 26 4.57 -3.40 -23.70
CA SER A 26 4.24 -4.34 -22.63
C SER A 26 4.98 -3.88 -21.38
N MET A 27 4.31 -3.03 -20.59
CA MET A 27 4.78 -2.62 -19.29
C MET A 27 5.05 -3.91 -18.51
N PRO A 28 6.23 -4.06 -17.86
CA PRO A 28 6.54 -5.26 -17.11
C PRO A 28 5.45 -5.48 -16.05
N GLU A 29 4.65 -6.54 -16.26
CA GLU A 29 3.63 -6.96 -15.31
C GLU A 29 4.28 -7.57 -14.07
N ILE A 30 3.58 -7.47 -12.95
CA ILE A 30 3.94 -8.19 -11.73
C ILE A 30 3.99 -9.70 -12.02
N ASN A 31 5.17 -10.30 -11.83
CA ASN A 31 5.48 -11.67 -12.23
C ASN A 31 4.70 -12.76 -11.46
N ASN A 32 4.21 -12.48 -10.25
CA ASN A 32 3.46 -13.40 -9.41
C ASN A 32 1.94 -13.12 -9.42
N ALA A 33 1.43 -12.35 -10.39
CA ALA A 33 0.01 -12.07 -10.49
C ALA A 33 -0.82 -13.33 -10.81
N THR A 34 -1.97 -13.47 -10.16
CA THR A 34 -2.92 -14.58 -10.33
C THR A 34 -4.32 -14.03 -10.62
N THR A 35 -5.11 -14.75 -11.42
CA THR A 35 -6.50 -14.41 -11.72
C THR A 35 -7.46 -15.25 -10.87
N LEU A 36 -8.50 -14.61 -10.34
CA LEU A 36 -9.53 -15.18 -9.48
C LEU A 36 -10.92 -14.78 -9.97
N ASN A 37 -11.79 -15.77 -10.16
CA ASN A 37 -13.22 -15.52 -10.32
C ASN A 37 -13.84 -15.31 -8.94
N MET A 38 -13.97 -14.04 -8.54
CA MET A 38 -14.44 -13.65 -7.22
C MET A 38 -15.96 -13.50 -7.26
N LEU A 39 -16.68 -14.49 -6.73
CA LEU A 39 -18.14 -14.50 -6.65
C LEU A 39 -18.61 -13.74 -5.41
N ASP A 40 -19.73 -13.04 -5.55
CA ASP A 40 -20.33 -12.30 -4.44
C ASP A 40 -20.88 -13.23 -3.33
N VAL A 41 -21.26 -12.61 -2.21
CA VAL A 41 -21.76 -13.32 -1.03
C VAL A 41 -23.01 -14.17 -1.27
N GLU A 42 -23.81 -13.86 -2.30
CA GLU A 42 -25.02 -14.62 -2.65
C GLU A 42 -24.72 -15.79 -3.60
N ASN A 43 -23.53 -15.80 -4.23
CA ASN A 43 -23.17 -16.72 -5.31
C ASN A 43 -21.92 -17.58 -5.01
N GLY A 44 -21.41 -17.57 -3.78
CA GLY A 44 -20.29 -18.43 -3.37
C GLY A 44 -19.35 -17.80 -2.36
N ALA A 45 -19.41 -16.48 -2.17
CA ALA A 45 -18.64 -15.70 -1.20
C ALA A 45 -17.12 -15.93 -1.32
N THR A 46 -16.57 -15.84 -2.53
CA THR A 46 -15.14 -16.03 -2.76
C THR A 46 -14.35 -14.85 -2.17
N ARG A 47 -13.27 -15.16 -1.45
CA ARG A 47 -12.37 -14.15 -0.86
C ARG A 47 -11.15 -13.88 -1.73
N LEU A 48 -10.60 -12.67 -1.62
CA LEU A 48 -9.35 -12.30 -2.29
C LEU A 48 -8.15 -12.91 -1.56
N GLY A 49 -7.52 -13.93 -2.17
CA GLY A 49 -6.35 -14.60 -1.59
C GLY A 49 -6.63 -15.09 -0.16
N ASN A 50 -5.73 -14.78 0.76
CA ASN A 50 -5.85 -15.10 2.19
C ASN A 50 -6.44 -13.94 3.02
N SER A 51 -6.99 -12.90 2.39
CA SER A 51 -7.64 -11.80 3.10
C SER A 51 -9.08 -12.13 3.50
N ASP A 52 -9.69 -11.24 4.29
CA ASP A 52 -11.13 -11.24 4.57
C ASP A 52 -11.94 -10.43 3.54
N ILE A 53 -11.32 -9.92 2.47
CA ILE A 53 -12.00 -9.12 1.45
C ILE A 53 -12.89 -10.02 0.59
N TYR A 54 -14.18 -9.68 0.51
CA TYR A 54 -15.18 -10.35 -0.34
C TYR A 54 -16.02 -9.32 -1.11
N ILE A 55 -16.80 -9.76 -2.09
CA ILE A 55 -17.79 -8.91 -2.78
C ILE A 55 -19.15 -9.07 -2.09
N ASN A 56 -19.71 -7.99 -1.58
CA ASN A 56 -21.02 -8.00 -0.93
C ASN A 56 -22.18 -7.95 -1.93
N ALA A 57 -23.43 -8.09 -1.44
CA ALA A 57 -24.63 -8.10 -2.29
C ALA A 57 -24.88 -6.76 -3.04
N ALA A 58 -24.22 -5.68 -2.63
CA ALA A 58 -24.26 -4.38 -3.29
C ALA A 58 -23.12 -4.19 -4.32
N ASN A 59 -22.38 -5.25 -4.67
CA ASN A 59 -21.24 -5.23 -5.58
C ASN A 59 -20.11 -4.29 -5.12
N ASN A 60 -19.88 -4.22 -3.81
CA ASN A 60 -18.70 -3.57 -3.24
C ASN A 60 -17.74 -4.61 -2.69
N PHE A 61 -16.44 -4.36 -2.83
CA PHE A 61 -15.44 -4.96 -1.95
C PHE A 61 -15.75 -4.57 -0.52
N GLN A 62 -15.71 -5.53 0.39
CA GLN A 62 -15.96 -5.33 1.81
C GLN A 62 -14.99 -6.15 2.65
N THR A 63 -14.55 -5.58 3.77
CA THR A 63 -13.60 -6.17 4.72
C THR A 63 -13.82 -5.56 6.12
N ASN A 64 -13.34 -6.24 7.16
CA ASN A 64 -13.25 -5.74 8.53
C ASN A 64 -11.81 -5.67 9.06
N GLU A 65 -10.86 -6.39 8.43
CA GLU A 65 -9.46 -6.48 8.87
C GLU A 65 -8.48 -5.75 7.93
N CYS A 66 -8.92 -5.40 6.73
CA CYS A 66 -8.11 -4.69 5.74
C CYS A 66 -8.62 -3.27 5.48
N LEU A 67 -7.73 -2.44 4.96
CA LEU A 67 -7.98 -1.10 4.47
C LEU A 67 -7.74 -1.08 2.97
N ILE A 68 -8.74 -0.62 2.20
CA ILE A 68 -8.69 -0.57 0.73
C ILE A 68 -8.36 0.86 0.29
N ALA A 69 -7.42 0.99 -0.64
CA ALA A 69 -7.14 2.20 -1.40
C ALA A 69 -7.63 2.01 -2.84
N GLU A 70 -8.46 2.92 -3.33
CA GLU A 70 -8.84 2.97 -4.75
C GLU A 70 -7.81 3.80 -5.52
N ILE A 71 -7.05 3.15 -6.40
CA ILE A 71 -6.04 3.81 -7.23
C ILE A 71 -6.71 4.44 -8.46
N GLY A 72 -7.74 3.79 -8.98
CA GLY A 72 -8.54 4.27 -10.11
C GLY A 72 -8.28 3.50 -11.42
N PRO A 73 -8.68 4.06 -12.57
CA PRO A 73 -8.63 3.35 -13.85
C PRO A 73 -7.22 2.91 -14.25
N SER A 74 -7.10 1.67 -14.72
CA SER A 74 -5.87 1.08 -15.22
C SER A 74 -6.16 0.10 -16.37
N LYS A 75 -5.20 -0.07 -17.29
CA LYS A 75 -5.30 -1.06 -18.37
C LYS A 75 -5.15 -2.51 -17.88
N GLY A 76 -4.73 -2.71 -16.63
CA GLY A 76 -4.50 -4.01 -16.01
C GLY A 76 -3.85 -3.87 -14.63
N ILE A 77 -3.29 -4.96 -14.10
CA ILE A 77 -2.59 -4.93 -12.81
C ILE A 77 -1.28 -4.10 -12.86
N GLY A 78 -0.58 -4.11 -14.00
CA GLY A 78 0.62 -3.31 -14.24
C GLY A 78 1.83 -3.71 -13.38
N LYS A 79 2.74 -2.75 -13.18
CA LYS A 79 3.92 -2.86 -12.30
C LYS A 79 3.54 -2.67 -10.82
N VAL A 80 4.44 -3.05 -9.92
CA VAL A 80 4.31 -2.75 -8.49
C VAL A 80 4.17 -1.23 -8.29
N ILE A 81 3.14 -0.81 -7.57
CA ILE A 81 2.93 0.57 -7.13
C ILE A 81 3.25 0.65 -5.64
N SER A 82 4.05 1.63 -5.23
CA SER A 82 4.36 1.87 -3.82
C SER A 82 3.07 1.99 -2.97
N PRO A 83 3.09 1.57 -1.69
CA PRO A 83 1.90 1.57 -0.84
C PRO A 83 1.17 2.91 -0.79
N GLN A 84 -0.08 2.97 -1.26
CA GLN A 84 -0.90 4.19 -1.24
C GLN A 84 -1.66 4.39 0.08
N VAL A 85 -0.97 4.23 1.22
CA VAL A 85 -1.54 4.34 2.58
C VAL A 85 -1.84 5.78 3.01
N GLY A 86 -1.35 6.78 2.28
CA GLY A 86 -1.68 8.20 2.49
C GLY A 86 -2.98 8.66 1.81
N SER A 87 -3.65 7.77 1.07
CA SER A 87 -4.92 8.03 0.40
C SER A 87 -6.13 7.83 1.35
N SER A 88 -7.35 8.11 0.87
CA SER A 88 -8.57 7.77 1.60
C SER A 88 -8.72 6.25 1.70
N LEU A 89 -8.34 5.70 2.86
CA LEU A 89 -8.48 4.27 3.16
C LEU A 89 -9.90 3.94 3.65
N VAL A 90 -10.50 2.91 3.06
CA VAL A 90 -11.90 2.53 3.33
C VAL A 90 -12.05 1.03 3.55
N TYR A 91 -13.05 0.62 4.34
CA TYR A 91 -13.42 -0.80 4.51
C TYR A 91 -14.35 -1.31 3.41
N GLN A 92 -14.86 -0.41 2.58
CA GLN A 92 -15.77 -0.73 1.50
C GLN A 92 -15.50 0.15 0.28
N ALA A 93 -15.35 -0.47 -0.89
CA ALA A 93 -15.10 0.20 -2.16
C ALA A 93 -15.93 -0.44 -3.27
N ALA A 94 -16.40 0.34 -4.24
CA ALA A 94 -17.16 -0.20 -5.36
C ALA A 94 -16.27 -1.14 -6.20
N VAL A 95 -16.83 -2.27 -6.65
CA VAL A 95 -16.11 -3.14 -7.59
C VAL A 95 -16.32 -2.61 -9.00
N THR A 96 -15.40 -1.77 -9.45
CA THR A 96 -15.48 -1.10 -10.76
C THR A 96 -14.57 -1.78 -11.78
N PRO A 97 -15.12 -2.40 -12.85
CA PRO A 97 -14.31 -2.95 -13.94
C PRO A 97 -13.34 -1.93 -14.54
N GLY A 98 -12.10 -2.35 -14.76
CA GLY A 98 -11.02 -1.49 -15.22
C GLY A 98 -10.29 -0.72 -14.11
N ASN A 99 -10.77 -0.72 -12.86
CA ASN A 99 -10.08 -0.03 -11.77
C ASN A 99 -9.06 -0.92 -11.06
N LEU A 100 -8.00 -0.27 -10.57
CA LEU A 100 -6.94 -0.81 -9.75
C LEU A 100 -7.11 -0.38 -8.30
N TYR A 101 -6.77 -1.28 -7.39
CA TYR A 101 -6.91 -1.13 -5.95
C TYR A 101 -5.68 -1.67 -5.24
N GLN A 102 -5.47 -1.21 -4.02
CA GLN A 102 -4.56 -1.83 -3.06
C GLN A 102 -5.32 -2.17 -1.78
N ALA A 103 -4.89 -3.21 -1.07
CA ALA A 103 -5.43 -3.53 0.24
C ALA A 103 -4.31 -3.88 1.23
N PHE A 104 -4.41 -3.31 2.42
CA PHE A 104 -3.43 -3.42 3.50
C PHE A 104 -4.09 -3.98 4.73
N LYS A 105 -3.41 -4.86 5.48
CA LYS A 105 -3.89 -5.22 6.82
C LYS A 105 -3.87 -3.99 7.72
N GLN A 106 -4.96 -3.77 8.45
CA GLN A 106 -5.11 -2.58 9.29
C GLN A 106 -3.98 -2.49 10.32
N GLU A 107 -3.58 -3.61 10.94
CA GLU A 107 -2.52 -3.64 11.95
C GLU A 107 -1.12 -3.35 11.39
N ALA A 108 -0.94 -3.47 10.07
CA ALA A 108 0.32 -3.15 9.40
C ALA A 108 0.42 -1.65 9.04
N VAL A 109 -0.67 -0.89 9.13
CA VAL A 109 -0.70 0.54 8.80
C VAL A 109 -0.61 1.36 10.08
N LYS A 110 0.30 2.35 10.11
CA LYS A 110 0.56 3.19 11.28
C LYS A 110 0.62 4.67 10.91
N GLN A 111 -0.03 5.50 11.71
CA GLN A 111 0.12 6.96 11.65
C GLN A 111 1.33 7.40 12.48
N PHE A 112 2.14 8.29 11.91
CA PHE A 112 3.32 8.90 12.54
C PHE A 112 3.02 10.31 13.03
N PRO A 113 3.89 10.92 13.89
CA PRO A 113 3.66 12.24 14.48
C PRO A 113 3.31 13.36 13.49
N SER A 114 3.83 13.29 12.26
CA SER A 114 3.53 14.21 11.16
C SER A 114 2.09 14.10 10.62
N GLY A 115 1.31 13.15 11.12
CA GLY A 115 -0.03 12.82 10.62
C GLY A 115 -0.02 11.90 9.39
N LYS A 116 1.15 11.60 8.82
CA LYS A 116 1.29 10.70 7.66
C LYS A 116 1.19 9.24 8.08
N PHE A 117 0.59 8.43 7.22
CA PHE A 117 0.50 6.99 7.38
C PHE A 117 1.65 6.28 6.65
N ALA A 118 2.02 5.11 7.14
CA ALA A 118 2.99 4.22 6.51
C ALA A 118 2.63 2.76 6.73
N LEU A 119 3.07 1.90 5.80
CA LEU A 119 2.96 0.44 5.88
C LEU A 119 4.22 -0.15 6.53
N ALA A 120 4.05 -1.11 7.44
CA ALA A 120 5.16 -1.84 8.03
C ALA A 120 5.95 -2.61 6.96
N LEU A 121 7.28 -2.67 7.04
CA LEU A 121 8.07 -3.50 6.12
C LEU A 121 7.76 -5.00 6.21
N ALA A 122 7.25 -5.45 7.35
CA ALA A 122 6.75 -6.82 7.52
C ALA A 122 5.30 -7.00 7.00
N GLY A 123 4.62 -5.92 6.61
CA GLY A 123 3.25 -5.94 6.13
C GLY A 123 3.20 -6.07 4.62
N ASP A 124 2.90 -7.26 4.13
CA ASP A 124 2.52 -7.44 2.73
C ASP A 124 1.20 -6.71 2.40
N TYR A 125 0.97 -6.48 1.11
CA TYR A 125 -0.26 -5.87 0.63
C TYR A 125 -0.68 -6.45 -0.71
N TYR A 126 -1.99 -6.42 -0.97
CA TYR A 126 -2.52 -6.79 -2.27
C TYR A 126 -2.51 -5.58 -3.19
N GLN A 127 -2.10 -5.78 -4.44
CA GLN A 127 -2.48 -4.92 -5.57
C GLN A 127 -3.36 -5.75 -6.49
N PHE A 128 -4.54 -5.23 -6.84
CA PHE A 128 -5.52 -5.99 -7.59
C PHE A 128 -6.33 -5.12 -8.53
N HIS A 129 -6.61 -5.67 -9.71
CA HIS A 129 -7.34 -5.05 -10.81
C HIS A 129 -8.61 -5.83 -11.09
N VAL A 130 -9.70 -5.12 -11.36
CA VAL A 130 -10.97 -5.71 -11.77
C VAL A 130 -10.97 -5.83 -13.28
N GLU A 131 -10.73 -7.04 -13.81
CA GLU A 131 -10.66 -7.24 -15.27
C GLU A 131 -12.04 -7.11 -15.92
N SER A 132 -13.05 -7.75 -15.35
CA SER A 132 -14.41 -7.73 -15.86
C SER A 132 -15.44 -8.10 -14.80
N GLU A 133 -16.72 -7.86 -15.10
CA GLU A 133 -17.83 -8.41 -14.32
C GLU A 133 -18.06 -9.88 -14.66
N ILE A 134 -18.59 -10.64 -13.71
CA ILE A 134 -19.13 -11.97 -13.96
C ILE A 134 -20.65 -11.84 -13.97
N MET A 135 -21.25 -12.16 -15.11
CA MET A 135 -22.69 -12.10 -15.31
C MET A 135 -23.29 -13.50 -15.32
N LYS A 136 -24.42 -13.66 -14.65
CA LYS A 136 -25.29 -14.81 -14.78
C LYS A 136 -26.66 -14.29 -15.21
N GLU A 137 -27.04 -14.64 -16.44
CA GLU A 137 -28.18 -14.01 -17.13
C GLU A 137 -27.95 -12.48 -17.21
N GLU A 138 -28.84 -11.67 -16.63
CA GLU A 138 -28.73 -10.21 -16.59
C GLU A 138 -28.27 -9.67 -15.22
N LYS A 139 -27.98 -10.55 -14.25
CA LYS A 139 -27.51 -10.17 -12.92
C LYS A 139 -26.00 -10.34 -12.80
N ARG A 140 -25.34 -9.31 -12.27
CA ARG A 140 -23.94 -9.41 -11.82
C ARG A 140 -23.85 -10.31 -10.59
N VAL A 141 -22.96 -11.30 -10.65
CA VAL A 141 -22.76 -12.29 -9.57
C VAL A 141 -21.32 -12.30 -9.02
N GLY A 142 -20.48 -11.39 -9.50
CA GLY A 142 -19.08 -11.30 -9.11
C GLY A 142 -18.23 -10.48 -10.07
N ALA A 143 -16.92 -10.70 -10.01
CA ALA A 143 -15.93 -10.09 -10.89
C ALA A 143 -14.72 -11.01 -11.11
N VAL A 144 -14.07 -10.85 -12.25
CA VAL A 144 -12.76 -11.45 -12.52
C VAL A 144 -11.70 -10.49 -11.98
N ILE A 145 -10.91 -10.95 -11.02
CA ILE A 145 -9.90 -10.14 -10.32
C ILE A 145 -8.51 -10.67 -10.65
N ARG A 146 -7.62 -9.82 -11.14
CA ARG A 146 -6.19 -10.13 -11.26
C ARG A 146 -5.43 -9.44 -10.14
N PHE A 147 -4.71 -10.21 -9.33
CA PHE A 147 -4.08 -9.70 -8.11
C PHE A 147 -2.70 -10.27 -7.88
N ALA A 148 -1.90 -9.56 -7.09
CA ALA A 148 -0.62 -10.01 -6.58
C ALA A 148 -0.46 -9.61 -5.11
N LEU A 149 0.24 -10.45 -4.35
CA LEU A 149 0.71 -10.13 -3.01
C LEU A 149 2.13 -9.55 -3.11
N ILE A 150 2.34 -8.38 -2.52
CA ILE A 150 3.55 -7.58 -2.67
C ILE A 150 4.16 -7.35 -1.29
N ASN A 151 5.47 -7.56 -1.19
CA ASN A 151 6.26 -7.11 -0.04
C ASN A 151 6.75 -5.68 -0.32
N PRO A 152 6.56 -4.73 0.61
CA PRO A 152 7.05 -3.37 0.43
C PRO A 152 8.59 -3.34 0.35
N GLU A 153 9.12 -2.44 -0.48
CA GLU A 153 10.56 -2.22 -0.55
C GLU A 153 11.06 -1.52 0.71
N ALA A 154 12.25 -1.92 1.18
CA ALA A 154 12.82 -1.38 2.42
C ALA A 154 13.25 0.09 2.31
N ASP A 155 13.51 0.58 1.10
CA ASP A 155 13.93 1.97 0.83
C ASP A 155 15.08 2.45 1.75
N GLY A 156 16.07 1.57 1.95
CA GLY A 156 17.24 1.82 2.80
C GLY A 156 17.00 1.70 4.31
N LEU A 157 15.78 1.41 4.77
CA LEU A 157 15.50 1.11 6.17
C LEU A 157 16.09 -0.26 6.59
N PRO A 158 16.49 -0.43 7.85
CA PRO A 158 16.86 -1.73 8.39
C PRO A 158 15.67 -2.70 8.41
N ALA A 159 15.99 -4.00 8.46
CA ALA A 159 15.00 -5.06 8.56
C ALA A 159 14.05 -4.85 9.75
N TYR A 160 12.78 -5.18 9.54
CA TYR A 160 11.76 -5.13 10.58
C TYR A 160 12.15 -6.08 11.73
N ASP A 161 11.90 -5.66 12.97
CA ASP A 161 12.29 -6.36 14.22
C ASP A 161 13.81 -6.50 14.46
N SER A 162 14.66 -5.76 13.73
CA SER A 162 16.10 -5.80 13.94
C SER A 162 16.57 -5.01 15.17
N THR A 163 17.66 -5.46 15.80
CA THR A 163 18.37 -4.68 16.82
C THR A 163 19.44 -3.83 16.18
N ILE A 164 19.36 -2.51 16.35
CA ILE A 164 20.29 -1.55 15.74
C ILE A 164 21.49 -1.21 16.63
N GLY A 165 21.45 -1.59 17.90
CA GLY A 165 22.56 -1.42 18.82
C GLY A 165 22.28 -1.94 20.22
N THR A 166 23.34 -2.07 21.01
CA THR A 166 23.28 -2.48 22.42
C THR A 166 24.00 -1.44 23.28
N VAL A 167 23.37 -1.03 24.37
CA VAL A 167 23.99 -0.22 25.42
C VAL A 167 24.11 -1.03 26.70
N VAL A 168 25.13 -0.73 27.51
CA VAL A 168 25.39 -1.40 28.78
C VAL A 168 25.23 -0.38 29.90
N ASN A 169 24.49 -0.72 30.95
CA ASN A 169 24.30 0.20 32.08
C ASN A 169 25.65 0.53 32.76
N GLY A 170 25.86 1.82 33.06
CA GLY A 170 27.12 2.32 33.62
C GLY A 170 28.26 2.49 32.61
N SER A 171 28.04 2.15 31.33
CA SER A 171 28.97 2.47 30.24
C SER A 171 28.68 3.84 29.61
N LYS A 172 29.66 4.40 28.91
CA LYS A 172 29.48 5.61 28.09
C LYS A 172 29.12 5.28 26.63
N ASN A 173 28.57 4.08 26.39
CA ASN A 173 28.30 3.63 25.03
C ASN A 173 27.17 4.46 24.41
N GLU A 174 27.38 4.86 23.16
CA GLU A 174 26.39 5.54 22.33
C GLU A 174 26.11 4.65 21.11
N ILE A 175 24.84 4.46 20.80
CA ILE A 175 24.39 3.90 19.53
C ILE A 175 24.25 5.06 18.57
N VAL A 176 24.91 4.97 17.41
CA VAL A 176 24.72 5.88 16.29
C VAL A 176 24.31 5.05 15.09
N TYR A 177 23.10 5.27 14.59
CA TYR A 177 22.58 4.58 13.41
C TYR A 177 22.08 5.58 12.38
N GLU A 178 22.55 5.45 11.14
CA GLU A 178 22.15 6.31 10.03
C GLU A 178 20.96 5.70 9.28
N PHE A 179 19.84 6.42 9.27
CA PHE A 179 18.67 6.12 8.46
C PHE A 179 18.67 6.99 7.21
N PRO A 180 17.86 6.64 6.18
CA PRO A 180 17.62 7.51 5.04
C PRO A 180 17.23 8.94 5.46
N LYS A 181 17.71 9.93 4.73
CA LYS A 181 17.44 11.35 5.05
C LYS A 181 15.94 11.63 5.00
N GLY A 182 15.43 12.33 6.01
CA GLY A 182 14.00 12.63 6.14
C GLY A 182 13.19 11.50 6.79
N THR A 183 13.87 10.49 7.35
CA THR A 183 13.24 9.52 8.24
C THR A 183 12.62 10.22 9.44
N GLU A 184 11.38 9.84 9.74
CA GLU A 184 10.63 10.28 10.90
C GLU A 184 10.61 9.17 11.94
N PHE A 185 10.88 9.53 13.19
CA PHE A 185 10.96 8.59 14.29
C PHE A 185 9.75 8.71 15.22
N GLN A 186 9.32 7.58 15.77
CA GLN A 186 8.32 7.51 16.81
C GLN A 186 8.72 6.46 17.84
N TYR A 187 8.65 6.82 19.12
CA TYR A 187 8.91 5.95 20.25
C TYR A 187 8.07 6.39 21.44
N ASP A 188 8.00 5.57 22.48
CA ASP A 188 7.28 5.92 23.72
C ASP A 188 8.08 6.98 24.50
N ASN A 189 7.42 8.05 24.94
CA ASN A 189 8.08 9.15 25.65
C ASN A 189 8.78 8.69 26.95
N SER A 190 8.35 7.59 27.56
CA SER A 190 9.02 6.98 28.71
C SER A 190 10.45 6.51 28.42
N LEU A 191 10.84 6.35 27.14
CA LEU A 191 12.23 6.07 26.79
C LEU A 191 13.15 7.23 27.12
N GLU A 192 12.65 8.48 27.20
CA GLU A 192 13.47 9.65 27.55
C GLU A 192 13.89 9.65 29.04
N ASP A 193 13.19 8.88 29.88
CA ASP A 193 13.58 8.64 31.28
C ASP A 193 14.80 7.70 31.38
N ILE A 194 15.09 6.94 30.33
CA ILE A 194 16.14 5.91 30.28
C ILE A 194 17.30 6.32 29.37
N PHE A 195 16.99 7.03 28.29
CA PHE A 195 17.94 7.38 27.25
C PHE A 195 17.94 8.89 26.95
N HIS A 196 19.10 9.39 26.54
CA HIS A 196 19.18 10.58 25.73
C HIS A 196 19.09 10.19 24.26
N ILE A 197 18.03 10.64 23.58
CA ILE A 197 17.73 10.32 22.17
C ILE A 197 17.83 11.59 21.32
N SER A 198 18.54 11.51 20.21
CA SER A 198 18.56 12.54 19.16
C SER A 198 18.29 11.91 17.80
N THR A 199 17.51 12.57 16.95
CA THR A 199 17.07 12.05 15.64
C THR A 199 17.41 12.99 14.48
N GLU A 200 18.42 13.83 14.66
CA GLU A 200 18.74 14.91 13.72
C GLU A 200 19.25 14.38 12.38
N GLY A 201 18.70 14.93 11.28
CA GLY A 201 19.22 14.68 9.92
C GLY A 201 19.05 13.24 9.40
N GLY A 202 18.24 12.40 10.07
CA GLY A 202 18.14 10.98 9.77
C GLY A 202 19.13 10.12 10.56
N VAL A 203 19.91 10.71 11.47
CA VAL A 203 20.81 9.97 12.37
C VAL A 203 20.12 9.79 13.71
N LEU A 204 19.92 8.54 14.12
CA LEU A 204 19.46 8.20 15.45
C LEU A 204 20.67 8.01 16.36
N LYS A 205 20.77 8.83 17.39
CA LYS A 205 21.76 8.72 18.46
C LYS A 205 21.07 8.40 19.76
N VAL A 206 21.57 7.37 20.46
CA VAL A 206 21.03 6.95 21.75
C VAL A 206 22.17 6.69 22.71
N SER A 207 22.14 7.36 23.85
CA SER A 207 22.98 7.06 25.01
C SER A 207 22.11 6.85 26.24
N MET A 208 22.59 6.07 27.20
CA MET A 208 21.80 5.67 28.38
C MET A 208 22.13 6.55 29.59
N TRP A 209 21.12 6.92 30.37
CA TRP A 209 21.33 7.48 31.71
C TRP A 209 21.90 6.42 32.65
N VAL A 210 22.74 6.82 33.60
CA VAL A 210 23.15 5.91 34.67
C VAL A 210 21.89 5.59 35.50
N SER A 211 21.47 4.32 35.46
CA SER A 211 20.26 3.84 36.12
C SER A 211 20.60 2.87 37.25
N TRP A 212 19.93 3.01 38.38
CA TRP A 212 20.07 2.12 39.55
C TRP A 212 18.95 1.07 39.63
N ILE A 213 18.05 1.07 38.64
CA ILE A 213 16.97 0.09 38.47
C ILE A 213 17.29 -0.83 37.29
N ASP A 214 16.71 -2.04 37.27
CA ASP A 214 16.92 -2.99 36.17
C ASP A 214 16.21 -2.51 34.90
N THR A 215 16.99 -2.06 33.93
CA THR A 215 16.54 -1.56 32.62
C THR A 215 16.89 -2.54 31.49
N ARG A 216 17.20 -3.81 31.79
CA ARG A 216 17.54 -4.78 30.76
C ARG A 216 16.33 -5.11 29.90
N GLY A 217 16.50 -5.13 28.59
CA GLY A 217 15.42 -5.41 27.67
C GLY A 217 15.63 -4.84 26.27
N ASN A 218 14.58 -4.96 25.45
CA ASN A 218 14.52 -4.43 24.10
C ASN A 218 13.53 -3.26 24.06
N TYR A 219 14.04 -2.08 23.73
CA TYR A 219 13.27 -0.85 23.63
C TYR A 219 12.96 -0.55 22.17
N THR A 220 11.69 -0.31 21.88
CA THR A 220 11.18 -0.21 20.51
C THR A 220 11.29 1.22 19.97
N ILE A 221 11.80 1.37 18.76
CA ILE A 221 11.72 2.60 17.97
C ILE A 221 11.11 2.28 16.61
N PHE A 222 10.18 3.10 16.16
CA PHE A 222 9.63 3.06 14.81
C PHE A 222 10.29 4.15 13.96
N ALA A 223 10.69 3.79 12.74
CA ALA A 223 11.31 4.70 11.78
C ALA A 223 10.54 4.64 10.45
N ARG A 224 9.87 5.73 10.08
CA ARG A 224 9.15 5.91 8.81
C ARG A 224 10.03 6.59 7.79
N HIS A 225 10.13 6.01 6.60
CA HIS A 225 10.67 6.67 5.43
C HIS A 225 9.65 6.55 4.30
N ASN A 226 9.21 7.68 3.75
CA ASN A 226 8.16 7.73 2.73
C ASN A 226 6.89 6.98 3.17
N GLU A 227 6.36 6.07 2.36
CA GLU A 227 5.11 5.31 2.62
C GLU A 227 5.34 4.04 3.45
N VAL A 228 6.56 3.77 3.91
CA VAL A 228 6.92 2.56 4.67
C VAL A 228 7.56 2.88 6.01
N PHE A 229 7.50 1.93 6.95
CA PHE A 229 8.21 2.04 8.21
C PHE A 229 8.78 0.71 8.68
N THR A 230 9.85 0.80 9.47
CA THR A 230 10.46 -0.33 10.18
C THR A 230 10.32 -0.15 11.68
N LYS A 231 10.29 -1.28 12.39
CA LYS A 231 10.32 -1.33 13.86
C LYS A 231 11.66 -1.93 14.24
N VAL A 232 12.44 -1.21 15.03
CA VAL A 232 13.78 -1.61 15.46
C VAL A 232 13.89 -1.60 16.98
N TYR A 233 14.93 -2.27 17.48
CA TYR A 233 15.21 -2.38 18.89
C TYR A 233 16.54 -1.76 19.28
N ILE A 234 16.54 -1.08 20.42
CA ILE A 234 17.72 -0.82 21.23
C ILE A 234 17.75 -1.85 22.33
N LYS A 235 18.85 -2.59 22.44
CA LYS A 235 19.04 -3.57 23.50
C LYS A 235 19.79 -2.95 24.67
N VAL A 236 19.36 -3.24 25.89
CA VAL A 236 20.08 -2.91 27.12
C VAL A 236 20.52 -4.21 27.80
N GLU A 237 21.81 -4.30 28.10
CA GLU A 237 22.45 -5.39 28.84
C GLU A 237 22.97 -4.96 30.22
#